data_AF-A0A2H1FEF6-F1
#
_entry.id   AF-A0A2H1FEF6-F1
#
_cell.length_a   1.000
_cell.length_b   1.000
_cell.length_c   1.000
_cell.angle_alpha   90.00
_cell.angle_beta   90.00
_cell.angle_gamma   90.00
#
_symmetry.space_group_name_H-M   'P 1'
#
loop_
_entity.id
_entity.type
_entity.pdbx_description
1 polymer ?
#
loop_
_entity_poly.entity_id
_entity_poly.type
_entity_poly.pdbx_seq_one_letter_code
_entity_poly.pdbx_strand_id
1 'polypeptide(L)'
;MVSFCHKILLQFSYCARTEKCKCKDYFSKFNIMLLTVNIVMEIIAMSQAYAMEPLLPSYEPTQHMSSNPNLYVSTENSLFKNYFAGPQVIEVSVNDPGINRLDQAYGEPIVTVNGKRLRMAQTTDGNWYAYFADRNQAIAAANTAVITGKGLNFGGFCAPNSSFSPKSGLVYSDTVGFTIARGGFGSINDTNNGGTKISPSNLPLCTNIQGMLTANQMEHVIRQNKTLNMNPNGFAANAIEENIWPVIQLYDFSSIPTPVTVDYQKAGGDQIVALIFDKIPSNMINAYSNRPDFPPGAEIQGDLIDPQLNIDPTSEDSWTWGISPINNTLYYMAFDRNGKPDADGTLAMQNLIGNLTALMFNHNGALTGYLPQGVVITESQSNGIQTLFKDNNGLMRTNSISGLSGPFTTREIQPNVGIFANYDDGGIADVKIADNAPRDTSAIFSYNDKSYTVMVKYHDAKLTMNRPLVETISGTVGNPVGGYVVLTIVKPDNTKVRVNADVTDSGSFSTSITLDNSYPSGKYVVSGNYQDMDLGQIFFIVK
;
A
#
# COMPACT_ATOMS: atom_id res chain seq x y z
N MET A 1 6.58 -29.46 -34.46
CA MET A 1 6.29 -30.76 -35.10
C MET A 1 5.19 -30.52 -36.14
N VAL A 2 5.49 -30.66 -37.45
CA VAL A 2 4.48 -30.58 -38.51
C VAL A 2 4.69 -31.76 -39.46
N SER A 3 3.60 -32.47 -39.74
CA SER A 3 3.52 -33.70 -40.54
C SER A 3 3.12 -33.39 -41.99
N PHE A 4 3.62 -34.20 -42.93
CA PHE A 4 3.32 -34.21 -44.37
C PHE A 4 1.99 -34.91 -44.69
N CYS A 5 1.29 -34.48 -45.77
CA CYS A 5 0.43 -35.36 -46.60
C CYS A 5 0.29 -34.82 -48.04
N HIS A 6 -0.01 -35.70 -49.00
CA HIS A 6 0.33 -35.64 -50.43
C HIS A 6 -0.91 -35.64 -51.36
N LYS A 7 -0.74 -35.10 -52.59
CA LYS A 7 -1.39 -35.38 -53.91
C LYS A 7 -2.89 -35.12 -54.17
N ILE A 8 -3.18 -34.40 -55.27
CA ILE A 8 -4.22 -34.74 -56.26
C ILE A 8 -3.65 -34.59 -57.68
N LEU A 9 -3.80 -35.66 -58.47
CA LEU A 9 -3.52 -35.79 -59.89
C LEU A 9 -4.85 -36.16 -60.54
N LEU A 10 -5.27 -35.50 -61.63
CA LEU A 10 -6.41 -35.93 -62.44
C LEU A 10 -5.95 -36.14 -63.89
N GLN A 11 -6.36 -37.30 -64.41
CA GLN A 11 -5.97 -37.94 -65.66
C GLN A 11 -7.16 -37.85 -66.64
N PHE A 12 -6.90 -37.70 -67.94
CA PHE A 12 -7.83 -38.13 -69.00
C PHE A 12 -7.10 -39.02 -70.02
N SER A 13 -7.80 -40.07 -70.43
CA SER A 13 -7.34 -41.26 -71.16
C SER A 13 -7.69 -41.20 -72.66
N TYR A 14 -6.86 -41.78 -73.56
CA TYR A 14 -7.22 -42.87 -74.50
C TYR A 14 -6.09 -43.25 -75.50
N CYS A 15 -6.04 -44.56 -75.83
CA CYS A 15 -5.40 -45.34 -76.93
C CYS A 15 -4.79 -44.59 -78.15
N ALA A 16 -3.75 -45.03 -78.88
CA ALA A 16 -3.30 -46.38 -79.26
C ALA A 16 -1.84 -46.40 -79.83
N ARG A 17 -1.39 -47.63 -80.12
CA ARG A 17 -0.11 -48.17 -80.65
C ARG A 17 0.68 -47.45 -81.77
N THR A 18 1.96 -47.87 -81.84
CA THR A 18 2.91 -48.03 -82.98
C THR A 18 3.82 -46.86 -83.40
N GLU A 19 4.95 -47.26 -84.00
CA GLU A 19 6.28 -46.63 -84.08
C GLU A 19 6.40 -45.32 -84.87
N LYS A 20 7.46 -44.56 -84.52
CA LYS A 20 8.23 -43.55 -85.30
C LYS A 20 7.45 -42.56 -86.18
N CYS A 21 7.49 -41.27 -85.79
CA CYS A 21 7.78 -40.17 -86.72
C CYS A 21 8.22 -38.88 -86.01
N LYS A 22 9.26 -38.23 -86.55
CA LYS A 22 9.65 -36.83 -86.27
C LYS A 22 8.74 -35.89 -87.08
N CYS A 23 8.26 -34.81 -86.46
CA CYS A 23 7.95 -33.48 -87.02
C CYS A 23 7.44 -32.62 -85.85
N LYS A 24 8.21 -31.66 -85.31
CA LYS A 24 8.34 -30.25 -85.75
C LYS A 24 6.99 -29.56 -85.99
N ASP A 25 6.77 -28.53 -85.17
CA ASP A 25 5.75 -27.46 -85.24
C ASP A 25 4.28 -27.83 -84.97
N TYR A 26 3.90 -27.87 -83.69
CA TYR A 26 2.58 -27.46 -83.17
C TYR A 26 2.66 -27.18 -81.65
N PHE A 27 3.43 -26.15 -81.26
CA PHE A 27 3.37 -25.56 -79.91
C PHE A 27 3.51 -24.04 -80.04
N SER A 28 2.47 -23.39 -80.54
CA SER A 28 2.29 -21.95 -80.32
C SER A 28 0.90 -21.76 -79.72
N LYS A 29 0.86 -21.05 -78.58
CA LYS A 29 -0.32 -20.62 -77.80
C LYS A 29 -0.87 -21.62 -76.77
N PHE A 30 -0.10 -21.83 -75.70
CA PHE A 30 -0.65 -22.00 -74.35
C PHE A 30 0.25 -21.20 -73.38
N ASN A 31 -0.12 -19.94 -73.10
CA ASN A 31 0.53 -19.15 -72.06
C ASN A 31 0.02 -19.65 -70.71
N ILE A 32 0.81 -20.48 -70.04
CA ILE A 32 0.53 -20.93 -68.68
C ILE A 32 1.15 -19.90 -67.73
N MET A 33 0.33 -19.06 -67.09
CA MET A 33 0.73 -18.19 -65.98
C MET A 33 0.60 -18.97 -64.66
N LEU A 34 1.61 -18.89 -63.78
CA LEU A 34 1.61 -19.56 -62.47
C LEU A 34 1.91 -18.56 -61.35
N LEU A 35 1.04 -18.52 -60.35
CA LEU A 35 1.23 -17.86 -59.06
C LEU A 35 1.61 -18.92 -58.01
N THR A 36 2.70 -18.72 -57.26
CA THR A 36 3.24 -19.73 -56.32
C THR A 36 3.70 -19.10 -55.00
N VAL A 37 3.38 -19.69 -53.85
CA VAL A 37 3.88 -19.22 -52.54
C VAL A 37 4.97 -20.16 -52.05
N ASN A 38 6.13 -19.61 -51.69
CA ASN A 38 7.28 -20.35 -51.16
C ASN A 38 7.60 -19.86 -49.75
N ILE A 39 7.60 -20.79 -48.79
CA ILE A 39 7.83 -20.53 -47.36
C ILE A 39 9.33 -20.61 -47.06
N VAL A 40 9.96 -19.52 -46.61
CA VAL A 40 11.36 -19.50 -46.16
C VAL A 40 11.44 -18.94 -44.74
N MET A 41 12.05 -19.69 -43.83
CA MET A 41 12.06 -19.41 -42.40
C MET A 41 13.39 -18.74 -41.99
N GLU A 42 13.40 -17.42 -41.79
CA GLU A 42 14.55 -16.70 -41.20
C GLU A 42 14.29 -16.31 -39.73
N ILE A 43 15.34 -16.36 -38.90
CA ILE A 43 15.30 -16.13 -37.45
C ILE A 43 15.94 -14.76 -37.17
N ILE A 44 15.18 -13.83 -36.61
CA ILE A 44 15.71 -12.59 -36.01
C ILE A 44 15.30 -12.58 -34.53
N ALA A 45 16.28 -12.45 -33.64
CA ALA A 45 16.09 -12.37 -32.20
C ALA A 45 15.86 -10.92 -31.77
N MET A 46 14.83 -10.68 -30.95
CA MET A 46 14.67 -9.43 -30.20
C MET A 46 14.42 -9.70 -28.71
N SER A 47 14.85 -8.72 -27.92
CA SER A 47 15.17 -8.71 -26.50
C SER A 47 14.00 -8.91 -25.53
N GLN A 48 14.36 -9.40 -24.34
CA GLN A 48 13.49 -9.72 -23.21
C GLN A 48 12.74 -8.48 -22.67
N ALA A 49 11.43 -8.62 -22.47
CA ALA A 49 10.64 -7.74 -21.63
C ALA A 49 10.63 -8.31 -20.21
N TYR A 50 11.28 -7.62 -19.27
CA TYR A 50 11.07 -7.84 -17.84
C TYR A 50 9.76 -7.15 -17.45
N ALA A 51 8.64 -7.88 -17.51
CA ALA A 51 7.40 -7.42 -16.90
C ALA A 51 7.43 -7.82 -15.42
N MET A 52 8.06 -6.99 -14.58
CA MET A 52 7.74 -6.98 -13.16
C MET A 52 6.48 -6.12 -13.03
N GLU A 53 5.34 -6.76 -12.87
CA GLU A 53 4.09 -6.06 -12.60
C GLU A 53 4.30 -5.22 -11.33
N PRO A 54 4.10 -3.89 -11.37
CA PRO A 54 4.21 -3.07 -10.17
C PRO A 54 3.09 -3.53 -9.23
N LEU A 55 3.49 -4.21 -8.16
CA LEU A 55 2.57 -4.65 -7.12
C LEU A 55 2.03 -3.40 -6.43
N LEU A 56 0.81 -3.02 -6.79
CA LEU A 56 0.07 -1.97 -6.11
C LEU A 56 -0.21 -2.42 -4.67
N PRO A 57 -0.24 -1.49 -3.69
CA PRO A 57 -0.76 -1.76 -2.35
C PRO A 57 -2.10 -2.49 -2.44
N SER A 58 -2.31 -3.51 -1.59
CA SER A 58 -3.58 -4.26 -1.63
C SER A 58 -4.75 -3.40 -1.18
N TYR A 59 -4.47 -2.38 -0.38
CA TYR A 59 -5.37 -1.32 0.03
C TYR A 59 -4.79 0.04 -0.34
N GLU A 60 -5.57 0.82 -1.10
CA GLU A 60 -5.30 2.25 -1.24
C GLU A 60 -5.64 2.95 0.08
N PRO A 61 -4.74 3.76 0.66
CA PRO A 61 -5.06 4.55 1.84
C PRO A 61 -6.21 5.50 1.51
N THR A 62 -7.40 5.23 2.04
CA THR A 62 -8.47 6.22 2.04
C THR A 62 -8.17 7.20 3.15
N GLN A 63 -7.75 8.41 2.78
CA GLN A 63 -7.71 9.51 3.74
C GLN A 63 -9.11 9.72 4.34
N HIS A 64 -9.13 10.24 5.55
CA HIS A 64 -10.36 10.57 6.27
C HIS A 64 -11.27 11.44 5.41
N MET A 65 -12.46 10.92 5.13
CA MET A 65 -13.50 11.69 4.47
C MET A 65 -14.28 12.42 5.56
N SER A 66 -14.12 13.73 5.62
CA SER A 66 -15.03 14.54 6.43
C SER A 66 -16.40 14.55 5.78
N SER A 67 -17.43 14.17 6.53
CA SER A 67 -18.83 14.34 6.12
C SER A 67 -19.32 15.79 6.22
N ASN A 68 -18.52 16.67 6.81
CA ASN A 68 -18.86 18.04 7.14
C ASN A 68 -17.94 19.06 6.43
N PRO A 69 -18.41 20.27 6.12
CA PRO A 69 -17.60 21.25 5.38
C PRO A 69 -16.43 21.84 6.18
N ASN A 70 -16.57 21.97 7.51
CA ASN A 70 -15.58 22.65 8.36
C ASN A 70 -15.08 21.78 9.52
N LEU A 71 -15.87 20.82 10.00
CA LEU A 71 -15.49 19.90 11.07
C LEU A 71 -14.76 18.69 10.48
N TYR A 72 -13.60 18.37 11.05
CA TYR A 72 -12.85 17.16 10.76
C TYR A 72 -12.51 16.43 12.06
N VAL A 73 -12.65 15.11 12.04
CA VAL A 73 -12.34 14.25 13.18
C VAL A 73 -11.50 13.08 12.69
N SER A 74 -10.36 12.86 13.33
CA SER A 74 -9.35 11.90 12.89
C SER A 74 -9.86 10.45 12.84
N THR A 75 -10.89 10.09 13.61
CA THR A 75 -11.48 8.74 13.57
C THR A 75 -12.75 8.62 12.73
N GLU A 76 -13.11 9.68 12.00
CA GLU A 76 -14.12 9.58 10.95
C GLU A 76 -13.54 8.78 9.78
N ASN A 77 -13.90 7.51 9.70
CA ASN A 77 -13.41 6.59 8.69
C ASN A 77 -14.46 5.50 8.40
N SER A 78 -14.97 5.51 7.18
CA SER A 78 -15.97 4.54 6.71
C SER A 78 -15.46 3.10 6.68
N LEU A 79 -14.15 2.87 6.47
CA LEU A 79 -13.52 1.54 6.49
C LEU A 79 -13.71 0.86 7.84
N PHE A 80 -13.59 1.64 8.92
CA PHE A 80 -13.73 1.18 10.30
C PHE A 80 -15.09 1.52 10.90
N LYS A 81 -16.04 2.01 10.10
CA LYS A 81 -17.37 2.45 10.55
C LYS A 81 -17.32 3.41 11.75
N ASN A 82 -16.32 4.29 11.76
CA ASN A 82 -16.04 5.25 12.83
C ASN A 82 -15.81 4.60 14.22
N TYR A 83 -15.36 3.34 14.26
CA TYR A 83 -14.90 2.72 15.49
C TYR A 83 -13.51 3.25 15.87
N PHE A 84 -13.33 3.46 17.16
CA PHE A 84 -12.03 3.74 17.76
C PHE A 84 -11.95 3.05 19.12
N ALA A 85 -10.74 2.74 19.59
CA ALA A 85 -10.54 1.87 20.75
C ALA A 85 -9.24 2.15 21.48
N GLY A 86 -9.12 1.72 22.73
CA GLY A 86 -7.83 1.75 23.44
C GLY A 86 -7.31 3.18 23.63
N PRO A 87 -5.99 3.37 23.69
CA PRO A 87 -5.37 4.65 24.03
C PRO A 87 -5.23 5.58 22.81
N GLN A 88 -6.16 5.54 21.86
CA GLN A 88 -6.09 6.43 20.72
C GLN A 88 -6.33 7.88 21.10
N VAL A 89 -5.51 8.76 20.52
CA VAL A 89 -5.74 10.19 20.58
C VAL A 89 -6.51 10.62 19.34
N ILE A 90 -7.58 11.36 19.56
CA ILE A 90 -8.45 11.84 18.49
C ILE A 90 -8.15 13.31 18.25
N GLU A 91 -7.74 13.64 17.03
CA GLU A 91 -7.63 15.04 16.59
C GLU A 91 -8.99 15.52 16.09
N VAL A 92 -9.41 16.68 16.57
CA VAL A 92 -10.56 17.42 16.05
C VAL A 92 -10.05 18.73 15.50
N SER A 93 -10.34 19.01 14.24
CA SER A 93 -10.01 20.28 13.62
C SER A 93 -11.24 20.98 13.03
N VAL A 94 -11.25 22.31 13.15
CA VAL A 94 -12.25 23.19 12.57
C VAL A 94 -11.56 24.10 11.57
N ASN A 95 -11.79 23.81 10.29
CA ASN A 95 -11.37 24.63 9.16
C ASN A 95 -12.55 25.49 8.71
N ASP A 96 -12.81 26.58 9.44
CA ASP A 96 -13.90 27.50 9.12
C ASP A 96 -13.36 28.83 8.59
N PRO A 97 -13.62 29.18 7.31
CA PRO A 97 -13.19 30.44 6.70
C PRO A 97 -13.68 31.71 7.44
N GLY A 98 -14.72 31.61 8.26
CA GLY A 98 -15.24 32.73 9.05
C GLY A 98 -14.39 33.06 10.29
N ILE A 99 -13.51 32.15 10.73
CA ILE A 99 -12.70 32.29 11.94
C ILE A 99 -11.24 31.84 11.75
N ASN A 100 -10.73 31.85 10.50
CA ASN A 100 -9.40 31.33 10.17
C ASN A 100 -8.28 32.37 10.03
N ARG A 101 -8.60 33.67 10.11
CA ARG A 101 -7.56 34.71 10.03
C ARG A 101 -6.68 34.69 11.27
N LEU A 102 -5.38 34.85 11.05
CA LEU A 102 -4.34 34.79 12.09
C LEU A 102 -4.11 36.13 12.80
N ASP A 103 -4.58 37.23 12.23
CA ASP A 103 -4.32 38.61 12.66
C ASP A 103 -5.59 39.30 13.21
N GLN A 104 -6.64 38.53 13.44
CA GLN A 104 -7.90 39.01 14.02
C GLN A 104 -8.34 38.09 15.14
N ALA A 105 -8.74 38.69 16.26
CA ALA A 105 -9.27 37.96 17.39
C ALA A 105 -10.67 37.40 17.05
N TYR A 106 -10.81 36.09 17.17
CA TYR A 106 -12.09 35.39 17.15
C TYR A 106 -12.33 34.71 18.50
N GLY A 107 -13.60 34.49 18.82
CA GLY A 107 -13.96 33.60 19.92
C GLY A 107 -13.60 32.15 19.56
N GLU A 108 -13.24 31.37 20.57
CA GLU A 108 -12.98 29.93 20.41
C GLU A 108 -14.26 29.22 19.87
N PRO A 109 -14.16 28.45 18.76
CA PRO A 109 -15.29 27.71 18.22
C PRO A 109 -15.87 26.76 19.27
N ILE A 110 -17.20 26.63 19.27
CA ILE A 110 -17.90 25.77 20.22
C ILE A 110 -17.91 24.35 19.70
N VAL A 111 -17.02 23.51 20.24
CA VAL A 111 -17.01 22.08 19.97
C VAL A 111 -17.30 21.30 21.25
N THR A 112 -18.12 20.25 21.15
CA THR A 112 -18.41 19.37 22.28
C THR A 112 -18.15 17.90 21.94
N VAL A 113 -17.75 17.14 22.96
CA VAL A 113 -17.71 15.67 22.94
C VAL A 113 -18.79 15.20 23.91
N ASN A 114 -19.82 14.52 23.42
CA ASN A 114 -20.98 14.10 24.21
C ASN A 114 -21.61 15.25 25.03
N GLY A 115 -21.70 16.45 24.43
CA GLY A 115 -22.25 17.65 25.06
C GLY A 115 -21.34 18.31 26.10
N LYS A 116 -20.12 17.80 26.31
CA LYS A 116 -19.10 18.41 27.17
C LYS A 116 -18.12 19.22 26.33
N ARG A 117 -17.73 20.41 26.80
CA ARG A 117 -16.86 21.31 26.03
C ARG A 117 -15.52 20.66 25.73
N LEU A 118 -15.10 20.72 24.46
CA LEU A 118 -13.75 20.44 24.00
C LEU A 118 -13.06 21.78 23.70
N ARG A 119 -11.98 22.08 24.43
CA ARG A 119 -11.22 23.32 24.26
C ARG A 119 -10.34 23.26 23.02
N MET A 120 -10.41 24.30 22.19
CA MET A 120 -9.63 24.39 20.95
C MET A 120 -8.58 25.50 21.00
N ALA A 121 -7.49 25.33 20.25
CA ALA A 121 -6.47 26.34 20.05
C ALA A 121 -6.27 26.63 18.56
N GLN A 122 -6.06 27.90 18.20
CA GLN A 122 -5.78 28.28 16.82
C GLN A 122 -4.30 28.12 16.51
N THR A 123 -4.00 27.58 15.33
CA THR A 123 -2.64 27.31 14.86
C THR A 123 -2.26 28.22 13.70
N THR A 124 -1.00 28.18 13.29
CA THR A 124 -0.41 29.08 12.26
C THR A 124 -0.91 28.82 10.84
N ASP A 125 -1.66 27.75 10.60
CA ASP A 125 -2.38 27.48 9.35
C ASP A 125 -3.79 28.09 9.31
N GLY A 126 -4.23 28.73 10.40
CA GLY A 126 -5.53 29.39 10.53
C GLY A 126 -6.62 28.50 11.10
N ASN A 127 -6.41 27.19 11.15
CA ASN A 127 -7.40 26.25 11.66
C ASN A 127 -7.37 26.19 13.19
N TRP A 128 -8.43 25.62 13.76
CA TRP A 128 -8.53 25.36 15.19
C TRP A 128 -8.38 23.87 15.44
N TYR A 129 -7.56 23.50 16.44
CA TYR A 129 -7.28 22.11 16.78
C TYR A 129 -7.57 21.82 18.24
N ALA A 130 -7.99 20.59 18.51
CA ALA A 130 -8.12 20.02 19.83
C ALA A 130 -7.85 18.52 19.79
N TYR A 131 -7.41 17.95 20.92
CA TYR A 131 -7.17 16.53 21.05
C TYR A 131 -7.93 15.97 22.23
N PHE A 132 -8.50 14.76 22.08
CA PHE A 132 -9.14 14.06 23.18
C PHE A 132 -8.86 12.56 23.18
N ALA A 133 -9.01 11.93 24.33
CA ALA A 133 -8.83 10.48 24.49
C ALA A 133 -9.70 9.94 25.64
N ASP A 134 -9.86 8.62 25.73
CA ASP A 134 -10.42 7.98 26.93
C ASP A 134 -9.42 8.07 28.10
N ARG A 135 -9.89 8.54 29.26
CA ARG A 135 -9.07 8.74 30.47
C ARG A 135 -8.41 7.43 30.93
N ASN A 136 -9.18 6.34 31.00
CA ASN A 136 -8.67 5.09 31.57
C ASN A 136 -7.65 4.45 30.64
N GLN A 137 -7.87 4.52 29.32
CA GLN A 137 -6.92 4.03 28.33
C GLN A 137 -5.65 4.88 28.27
N ALA A 138 -5.77 6.21 28.30
CA ALA A 138 -4.61 7.11 28.38
C ALA A 138 -3.76 6.82 29.63
N ILE A 139 -4.39 6.61 30.79
CA ILE A 139 -3.71 6.23 32.04
C ILE A 139 -3.01 4.88 31.90
N ALA A 140 -3.70 3.86 31.36
CA ALA A 140 -3.13 2.53 31.16
C ALA A 140 -1.89 2.57 30.27
N ALA A 141 -1.97 3.30 29.16
CA ALA A 141 -0.87 3.50 28.22
C ALA A 141 0.29 4.29 28.83
N ALA A 142 0.02 5.44 29.45
CA ALA A 142 1.04 6.27 30.07
C ALA A 142 1.80 5.57 31.21
N ASN A 143 1.15 4.68 31.95
CA ASN A 143 1.81 3.87 32.99
C ASN A 143 2.78 2.81 32.43
N THR A 144 2.80 2.58 31.12
CA THR A 144 3.82 1.76 30.44
C THR A 144 5.04 2.56 30.04
N ALA A 145 4.93 3.89 29.87
CA ALA A 145 6.05 4.74 29.51
C ALA A 145 6.94 5.01 30.73
N VAL A 146 8.24 4.83 30.58
CA VAL A 146 9.21 5.03 31.69
C VAL A 146 10.27 6.10 31.40
N ILE A 147 10.32 6.58 30.15
CA ILE A 147 11.21 7.64 29.66
C ILE A 147 10.38 8.72 28.97
N THR A 148 10.75 9.98 29.22
CA THR A 148 10.19 11.20 28.63
C THR A 148 10.37 11.20 27.10
N GLY A 149 9.29 11.52 26.37
CA GLY A 149 9.32 11.70 24.92
C GLY A 149 9.51 10.39 24.14
N LYS A 150 9.07 9.26 24.72
CA LYS A 150 9.21 7.91 24.16
C LYS A 150 8.04 7.01 24.54
N GLY A 151 7.77 5.99 23.73
CA GLY A 151 6.73 5.01 24.01
C GLY A 151 5.33 5.64 24.03
N LEU A 152 4.39 5.02 24.73
CA LEU A 152 3.00 5.50 24.86
C LEU A 152 2.88 6.59 25.94
N ASN A 153 3.65 7.67 25.81
CA ASN A 153 3.69 8.75 26.79
C ASN A 153 2.69 9.86 26.44
N PHE A 154 1.74 10.11 27.33
CA PHE A 154 0.69 11.14 27.15
C PHE A 154 1.08 12.52 27.70
N GLY A 155 2.28 12.66 28.26
CA GLY A 155 2.68 13.87 28.98
C GLY A 155 2.25 13.86 30.45
N GLY A 156 2.26 15.03 31.08
CA GLY A 156 1.94 15.21 32.50
C GLY A 156 0.43 15.24 32.73
N PHE A 157 -0.08 14.47 33.69
CA PHE A 157 -1.51 14.38 33.96
C PHE A 157 -1.98 15.40 35.00
N CYS A 158 -3.18 15.93 34.76
CA CYS A 158 -3.86 16.91 35.61
C CYS A 158 -5.33 16.52 35.83
N ALA A 159 -5.85 16.82 37.01
CA ALA A 159 -7.26 16.65 37.37
C ALA A 159 -8.14 17.75 36.74
N PRO A 160 -9.43 17.49 36.47
CA PRO A 160 -10.31 18.44 35.78
C PRO A 160 -10.62 19.71 36.59
N ASN A 161 -10.56 19.64 37.92
CA ASN A 161 -10.76 20.76 38.84
C ASN A 161 -9.47 21.53 39.18
N SER A 162 -8.43 21.36 38.36
CA SER A 162 -7.20 22.15 38.43
C SER A 162 -7.50 23.65 38.36
N SER A 163 -6.81 24.48 39.15
CA SER A 163 -6.85 25.94 39.01
C SER A 163 -6.02 26.45 37.82
N PHE A 164 -5.50 25.50 37.04
CA PHE A 164 -4.74 25.73 35.82
C PHE A 164 -5.60 26.44 34.76
N SER A 165 -5.14 27.63 34.37
CA SER A 165 -5.73 28.45 33.32
C SER A 165 -4.58 29.14 32.58
N PRO A 166 -3.96 28.46 31.61
CA PRO A 166 -2.75 28.93 30.91
C PRO A 166 -3.03 30.19 30.08
N LYS A 167 -4.30 30.49 29.85
CA LYS A 167 -4.82 31.72 29.27
C LYS A 167 -6.14 32.05 29.91
N SER A 168 -6.43 33.34 30.06
CA SER A 168 -7.69 33.82 30.65
C SER A 168 -8.90 33.15 29.99
N GLY A 169 -9.75 32.49 30.80
CA GLY A 169 -10.93 31.77 30.34
C GLY A 169 -10.67 30.38 29.76
N LEU A 170 -9.40 29.95 29.64
CA LEU A 170 -9.04 28.57 29.31
C LEU A 170 -9.03 27.72 30.58
N VAL A 171 -9.94 26.76 30.66
CA VAL A 171 -10.14 25.80 31.74
C VAL A 171 -10.69 24.50 31.14
N TYR A 172 -10.44 23.38 31.81
CA TYR A 172 -10.78 22.02 31.35
C TYR A 172 -11.80 21.33 32.28
N SER A 173 -12.69 22.09 32.92
CA SER A 173 -13.60 21.57 33.94
C SER A 173 -14.69 20.65 33.42
N ASP A 174 -14.96 20.66 32.11
CA ASP A 174 -15.93 19.77 31.47
C ASP A 174 -15.35 18.39 31.12
N THR A 175 -14.05 18.20 31.33
CA THR A 175 -13.37 16.92 31.12
C THR A 175 -13.31 16.12 32.42
N VAL A 176 -12.79 14.89 32.38
CA VAL A 176 -12.47 14.09 33.58
C VAL A 176 -10.97 14.09 33.90
N GLY A 177 -10.22 14.99 33.27
CA GLY A 177 -8.77 15.13 33.35
C GLY A 177 -8.21 15.70 32.04
N PHE A 178 -6.94 16.08 32.06
CA PHE A 178 -6.23 16.48 30.85
C PHE A 178 -4.75 16.19 31.01
N THR A 179 -4.03 16.14 29.89
CA THR A 179 -2.57 16.02 29.89
C THR A 179 -1.92 17.23 29.25
N ILE A 180 -0.71 17.54 29.69
CA ILE A 180 0.12 18.63 29.17
C ILE A 180 1.41 18.05 28.58
N ALA A 181 1.85 18.61 27.46
CA ALA A 181 2.95 18.05 26.67
C ALA A 181 4.30 18.06 27.39
N ARG A 182 4.52 19.03 28.29
CA ARG A 182 5.71 19.14 29.15
C ARG A 182 5.29 19.06 30.61
N GLY A 183 6.12 18.41 31.41
CA GLY A 183 5.91 18.31 32.85
C GLY A 183 6.12 19.66 33.52
N GLY A 184 5.54 19.82 34.70
CA GLY A 184 5.52 21.07 35.46
C GLY A 184 4.13 21.31 36.03
N PHE A 185 3.86 22.53 36.51
CA PHE A 185 2.50 22.94 36.93
C PHE A 185 1.80 22.08 37.99
N GLY A 186 2.50 21.14 38.63
CA GLY A 186 1.94 20.14 39.54
C GLY A 186 1.45 18.85 38.87
N SER A 187 1.65 18.69 37.55
CA SER A 187 1.36 17.46 36.82
C SER A 187 2.26 16.32 37.31
N ILE A 188 1.75 15.09 37.27
CA ILE A 188 2.52 13.87 37.58
C ILE A 188 2.55 12.91 36.38
N ASN A 189 3.27 11.80 36.54
CA ASN A 189 3.69 10.91 35.45
C ASN A 189 4.73 11.56 34.53
N ASP A 190 5.58 12.42 35.11
CA ASP A 190 6.77 13.02 34.49
C ASP A 190 7.93 12.02 34.46
N THR A 191 7.91 11.19 33.43
CA THR A 191 8.75 10.01 33.25
C THR A 191 10.25 10.31 33.11
N ASN A 192 10.92 10.62 34.22
CA ASN A 192 12.33 10.29 34.42
C ASN A 192 12.40 9.10 35.39
N ASN A 193 12.92 7.96 34.93
CA ASN A 193 13.12 6.72 35.72
C ASN A 193 11.83 6.09 36.28
N GLY A 194 10.79 5.93 35.45
CA GLY A 194 9.59 5.17 35.83
C GLY A 194 8.75 5.88 36.90
N GLY A 195 8.42 7.16 36.65
CA GLY A 195 7.73 8.08 37.55
C GLY A 195 6.45 7.54 38.21
N THR A 196 5.84 8.36 39.08
CA THR A 196 4.69 7.92 39.88
C THR A 196 3.54 7.44 38.98
N LYS A 197 3.23 6.14 39.05
CA LYS A 197 2.07 5.58 38.35
C LYS A 197 0.80 6.30 38.75
N ILE A 198 -0.06 6.53 37.77
CA ILE A 198 -1.32 7.24 37.92
C ILE A 198 -2.51 6.30 37.82
N SER A 199 -3.61 6.76 38.36
CA SER A 199 -4.91 6.11 38.40
C SER A 199 -5.97 7.21 38.34
N PRO A 200 -7.22 6.87 37.97
CA PRO A 200 -8.32 7.84 38.00
C PRO A 200 -8.50 8.52 39.37
N SER A 201 -8.14 7.83 40.47
CA SER A 201 -8.30 8.33 41.85
C SER A 201 -7.20 9.28 42.34
N ASN A 202 -6.06 9.39 41.64
CA ASN A 202 -4.90 10.18 42.12
C ASN A 202 -4.38 11.19 41.09
N LEU A 203 -5.23 11.66 40.18
CA LEU A 203 -4.88 12.77 39.30
C LEU A 203 -4.59 14.04 40.13
N PRO A 204 -3.48 14.74 39.90
CA PRO A 204 -3.06 15.88 40.72
C PRO A 204 -3.76 17.16 40.28
N LEU A 205 -3.93 18.10 41.21
CA LEU A 205 -4.37 19.45 40.87
C LEU A 205 -3.21 20.24 40.25
N CYS A 206 -3.36 20.60 38.98
CA CYS A 206 -2.43 21.49 38.31
C CYS A 206 -2.77 22.96 38.58
N THR A 207 -1.77 23.83 38.55
CA THR A 207 -1.89 25.26 38.86
C THR A 207 -1.12 26.09 37.84
N ASN A 208 -1.38 27.40 37.75
CA ASN A 208 -0.62 28.31 36.88
C ASN A 208 0.83 28.55 37.33
N ILE A 209 1.25 27.99 38.46
CA ILE A 209 2.62 28.12 38.93
C ILE A 209 3.48 27.17 38.10
N GLN A 210 4.27 27.74 37.20
CA GLN A 210 5.24 27.01 36.40
C GLN A 210 6.30 26.42 37.32
N GLY A 211 6.10 25.15 37.70
CA GLY A 211 7.11 24.35 38.38
C GLY A 211 8.35 24.13 37.50
N MET A 212 9.26 23.25 37.93
CA MET A 212 10.42 22.88 37.11
C MET A 212 9.93 22.19 35.83
N LEU A 213 10.05 22.87 34.69
CA LEU A 213 9.69 22.29 33.40
C LEU A 213 10.67 21.20 33.01
N THR A 214 10.16 20.14 32.39
CA THR A 214 11.03 19.15 31.75
C THR A 214 11.77 19.77 30.57
N ALA A 215 13.06 19.45 30.43
CA ALA A 215 13.90 20.00 29.37
C ALA A 215 13.38 19.67 27.97
N ASN A 216 12.77 18.48 27.80
CA ASN A 216 12.17 18.01 26.55
C ASN A 216 10.64 17.90 26.68
N GLN A 217 9.95 17.86 25.53
CA GLN A 217 8.57 17.40 25.43
C GLN A 217 8.49 15.95 25.93
N MET A 218 7.55 15.69 26.82
CA MET A 218 7.32 14.37 27.41
C MET A 218 6.38 13.52 26.58
N GLU A 219 5.36 14.17 26.05
CA GLU A 219 4.32 13.59 25.24
C GLU A 219 4.91 13.00 23.94
N HIS A 220 4.40 11.84 23.52
CA HIS A 220 4.90 11.03 22.40
C HIS A 220 3.79 10.26 21.64
N VAL A 221 2.55 10.68 21.82
CA VAL A 221 1.33 10.19 21.16
C VAL A 221 0.68 11.26 20.25
N ILE A 222 1.32 12.42 20.08
CA ILE A 222 1.03 13.52 19.17
C ILE A 222 2.37 14.16 18.73
N ARG A 223 3.07 13.51 17.82
CA ARG A 223 4.47 13.85 17.47
C ARG A 223 4.60 14.97 16.44
N GLN A 224 3.53 15.30 15.71
CA GLN A 224 3.52 16.32 14.65
C GLN A 224 2.37 17.33 14.84
N ASN A 225 2.15 17.77 16.09
CA ASN A 225 1.18 18.80 16.41
C ASN A 225 1.45 20.12 15.66
N LYS A 226 0.40 20.88 15.36
CA LYS A 226 0.50 22.17 14.68
C LYS A 226 1.00 23.27 15.62
N THR A 227 1.78 24.20 15.08
CA THR A 227 2.30 25.36 15.84
C THR A 227 1.18 26.34 16.17
N LEU A 228 1.12 26.81 17.41
CA LEU A 228 0.10 27.78 17.86
C LEU A 228 0.27 29.16 17.22
N ASN A 229 -0.85 29.85 17.00
CA ASN A 229 -0.84 31.24 16.54
C ASN A 229 -0.49 32.20 17.70
N MET A 230 0.74 32.72 17.70
CA MET A 230 1.26 33.65 18.70
C MET A 230 0.94 35.13 18.39
N ASN A 231 0.22 35.45 17.32
CA ASN A 231 -0.06 36.83 16.93
C ASN A 231 -0.94 37.55 17.98
N PRO A 232 -0.48 38.67 18.59
CA PRO A 232 -1.24 39.40 19.61
C PRO A 232 -2.59 39.95 19.15
N ASN A 233 -2.75 40.20 17.85
CA ASN A 233 -4.01 40.66 17.27
C ASN A 233 -4.96 39.52 16.90
N GLY A 234 -4.47 38.28 16.93
CA GLY A 234 -5.18 37.05 16.60
C GLY A 234 -5.54 36.23 17.82
N PHE A 235 -5.25 34.92 17.76
CA PHE A 235 -5.41 34.04 18.91
C PHE A 235 -4.55 34.49 20.09
N ALA A 236 -3.33 35.00 19.87
CA ALA A 236 -2.42 35.43 20.92
C ALA A 236 -2.11 34.31 21.93
N ALA A 237 -1.61 33.17 21.44
CA ALA A 237 -1.03 32.16 22.31
C ALA A 237 0.13 32.74 23.12
N ASN A 238 0.30 32.28 24.36
CA ASN A 238 1.40 32.72 25.23
C ASN A 238 2.40 31.58 25.51
N ALA A 239 3.53 31.93 26.15
CA ALA A 239 4.59 30.96 26.43
C ALA A 239 4.15 29.81 27.36
N ILE A 240 3.16 30.01 28.23
CA ILE A 240 2.63 28.93 29.07
C ILE A 240 1.84 27.95 28.20
N GLU A 241 0.95 28.45 27.34
CA GLU A 241 0.20 27.63 26.38
C GLU A 241 1.12 26.85 25.43
N GLU A 242 2.16 27.52 24.91
CA GLU A 242 3.15 26.87 24.05
C GLU A 242 3.87 25.72 24.77
N ASN A 243 4.19 25.87 26.06
CA ASN A 243 4.87 24.84 26.83
C ASN A 243 4.01 23.62 27.17
N ILE A 244 2.68 23.76 27.19
CA ILE A 244 1.77 22.64 27.49
C ILE A 244 1.16 22.00 26.24
N TRP A 245 1.31 22.64 25.09
CA TRP A 245 0.72 22.21 23.83
C TRP A 245 1.54 21.07 23.20
N PRO A 246 0.90 20.00 22.69
CA PRO A 246 -0.55 19.76 22.66
C PRO A 246 -1.14 19.34 24.00
N VAL A 247 -2.39 19.76 24.26
CA VAL A 247 -3.17 19.33 25.44
C VAL A 247 -4.16 18.25 25.02
N ILE A 248 -4.11 17.09 25.68
CA ILE A 248 -5.06 16.00 25.46
C ILE A 248 -6.14 16.08 26.52
N GLN A 249 -7.38 16.30 26.10
CA GLN A 249 -8.55 16.37 26.98
C GLN A 249 -9.13 14.97 27.21
N LEU A 250 -9.26 14.57 28.46
CA LEU A 250 -9.68 13.20 28.79
C LEU A 250 -11.17 13.14 29.07
N TYR A 251 -11.88 12.26 28.36
CA TYR A 251 -13.28 11.94 28.61
C TYR A 251 -13.41 10.53 29.16
N ASP A 252 -14.58 10.19 29.70
CA ASP A 252 -14.87 8.85 30.22
C ASP A 252 -15.79 8.12 29.25
N PHE A 253 -15.26 7.12 28.55
CA PHE A 253 -16.00 6.27 27.63
C PHE A 253 -16.15 4.84 28.16
N SER A 254 -16.10 4.65 29.48
CA SER A 254 -16.10 3.33 30.13
C SER A 254 -17.33 2.45 29.86
N SER A 255 -18.44 2.99 29.34
CA SER A 255 -19.68 2.26 29.07
C SER A 255 -19.70 1.63 27.67
N ILE A 256 -18.87 0.62 27.41
CA ILE A 256 -18.75 0.02 26.06
C ILE A 256 -19.99 -0.79 25.63
N PRO A 257 -20.46 -0.67 24.36
CA PRO A 257 -20.05 0.34 23.38
C PRO A 257 -20.56 1.74 23.78
N THR A 258 -19.68 2.74 23.72
CA THR A 258 -20.02 4.13 24.02
C THR A 258 -20.20 4.90 22.71
N PRO A 259 -21.40 5.40 22.37
CA PRO A 259 -21.56 6.40 21.33
C PRO A 259 -20.82 7.69 21.72
N VAL A 260 -20.01 8.20 20.80
CA VAL A 260 -19.27 9.45 20.98
C VAL A 260 -19.67 10.41 19.88
N THR A 261 -20.22 11.56 20.27
CA THR A 261 -20.66 12.60 19.34
C THR A 261 -19.74 13.79 19.45
N VAL A 262 -19.07 14.14 18.35
CA VAL A 262 -18.32 15.38 18.21
C VAL A 262 -19.19 16.38 17.47
N ASP A 263 -19.52 17.48 18.13
CA ASP A 263 -20.47 18.49 17.63
C ASP A 263 -19.80 19.86 17.58
N TYR A 264 -19.63 20.41 16.37
CA TYR A 264 -19.25 21.79 16.13
C TYR A 264 -20.50 22.65 15.92
N GLN A 265 -20.80 23.48 16.93
CA GLN A 265 -21.97 24.37 16.96
C GLN A 265 -21.70 25.64 16.17
N LYS A 266 -21.76 25.53 14.85
CA LYS A 266 -21.53 26.65 13.94
C LYS A 266 -22.77 27.55 13.84
N ALA A 267 -22.53 28.85 13.72
CA ALA A 267 -23.56 29.79 13.27
C ALA A 267 -24.09 29.38 11.87
N GLY A 268 -25.33 28.92 11.80
CA GLY A 268 -25.96 28.41 10.57
C GLY A 268 -26.27 26.91 10.57
N GLY A 269 -25.90 26.18 11.63
CA GLY A 269 -26.26 24.78 11.83
C GLY A 269 -25.08 23.95 12.33
N ASP A 270 -25.38 23.00 13.21
CA ASP A 270 -24.40 22.12 13.83
C ASP A 270 -23.78 21.17 12.79
N GLN A 271 -22.47 20.94 12.90
CA GLN A 271 -21.75 19.93 12.15
C GLN A 271 -21.37 18.81 13.11
N ILE A 272 -21.84 17.59 12.82
CA ILE A 272 -21.80 16.50 13.79
C ILE A 272 -21.10 15.29 13.16
N VAL A 273 -20.17 14.71 13.91
CA VAL A 273 -19.55 13.42 13.61
C VAL A 273 -19.91 12.43 14.71
N ALA A 274 -20.44 11.28 14.32
CA ALA A 274 -20.76 10.18 15.22
C ALA A 274 -19.65 9.12 15.15
N LEU A 275 -19.10 8.78 16.30
CA LEU A 275 -18.07 7.77 16.53
C LEU A 275 -18.57 6.70 17.50
N ILE A 276 -17.87 5.56 17.54
CA ILE A 276 -18.17 4.47 18.47
C ILE A 276 -16.88 4.08 19.19
N PHE A 277 -16.85 4.29 20.51
CA PHE A 277 -15.78 3.77 21.35
C PHE A 277 -16.14 2.37 21.86
N ASP A 278 -15.44 1.36 21.36
CA ASP A 278 -15.62 -0.05 21.75
C ASP A 278 -14.36 -0.84 21.38
N LYS A 279 -14.35 -2.15 21.65
CA LYS A 279 -13.39 -3.07 21.04
C LYS A 279 -13.60 -3.10 19.52
N ILE A 280 -12.52 -3.04 18.76
CA ILE A 280 -12.59 -3.13 17.30
C ILE A 280 -13.12 -4.53 16.91
N PRO A 281 -14.19 -4.62 16.11
CA PRO A 281 -14.72 -5.90 15.65
C PRO A 281 -13.68 -6.71 14.87
N SER A 282 -13.52 -8.00 15.18
CA SER A 282 -12.47 -8.85 14.59
C SER A 282 -12.55 -8.99 13.06
N ASN A 283 -13.69 -8.71 12.43
CA ASN A 283 -13.82 -8.69 10.97
C ASN A 283 -13.22 -7.44 10.31
N MET A 284 -12.96 -6.37 11.06
CA MET A 284 -12.30 -5.15 10.58
C MET A 284 -10.77 -5.22 10.68
N ILE A 285 -10.25 -6.14 11.48
CA ILE A 285 -8.81 -6.36 11.64
C ILE A 285 -8.37 -7.48 10.70
N ASN A 286 -7.46 -7.21 9.76
CA ASN A 286 -7.02 -8.20 8.78
C ASN A 286 -5.55 -7.97 8.41
N ALA A 287 -4.85 -9.02 7.97
CA ALA A 287 -3.56 -8.91 7.31
C ALA A 287 -3.64 -9.48 5.90
N TYR A 288 -2.94 -8.86 4.95
CA TYR A 288 -2.88 -9.28 3.57
C TYR A 288 -1.43 -9.35 3.13
N SER A 289 -1.10 -10.34 2.30
CA SER A 289 0.18 -10.41 1.62
C SER A 289 0.01 -10.05 0.14
N ASN A 290 1.07 -9.51 -0.46
CA ASN A 290 1.08 -9.16 -1.88
C ASN A 290 0.90 -10.38 -2.81
N ARG A 291 1.17 -11.59 -2.33
CA ARG A 291 1.15 -12.85 -3.10
C ARG A 291 0.63 -14.02 -2.25
N PRO A 292 0.00 -15.02 -2.88
CA PRO A 292 -0.46 -16.24 -2.19
C PRO A 292 0.69 -17.23 -1.90
N ASP A 293 1.79 -17.15 -2.65
CA ASP A 293 3.00 -17.94 -2.44
C ASP A 293 4.25 -17.22 -2.99
N PHE A 294 5.42 -17.65 -2.51
CA PHE A 294 6.67 -16.92 -2.65
C PHE A 294 7.83 -17.84 -3.09
N PRO A 295 8.63 -17.45 -4.10
CA PRO A 295 9.89 -18.13 -4.41
C PRO A 295 10.99 -17.78 -3.39
N PRO A 296 12.08 -18.58 -3.31
CA PRO A 296 13.25 -18.25 -2.51
C PRO A 296 13.80 -16.86 -2.83
N GLY A 297 14.18 -16.11 -1.80
CA GLY A 297 14.68 -14.73 -1.92
C GLY A 297 13.61 -13.67 -2.17
N ALA A 298 12.32 -14.02 -2.25
CA ALA A 298 11.26 -13.05 -2.46
C ALA A 298 10.92 -12.24 -1.20
N GLU A 299 10.65 -10.96 -1.40
CA GLU A 299 10.12 -10.03 -0.40
C GLU A 299 8.69 -10.41 0.00
N ILE A 300 8.45 -10.56 1.30
CA ILE A 300 7.11 -10.81 1.86
C ILE A 300 6.51 -9.47 2.27
N GLN A 301 5.92 -8.78 1.30
CA GLN A 301 5.21 -7.53 1.57
C GLN A 301 3.80 -7.85 2.04
N GLY A 302 3.37 -7.17 3.09
CA GLY A 302 2.01 -7.27 3.59
C GLY A 302 1.52 -6.01 4.31
N ASP A 303 0.21 -5.86 4.26
CA ASP A 303 -0.55 -4.79 4.90
C ASP A 303 -1.28 -5.38 6.11
N LEU A 304 -1.09 -4.77 7.27
CA LEU A 304 -1.83 -5.03 8.51
C LEU A 304 -2.86 -3.91 8.71
N ILE A 305 -4.13 -4.28 8.59
CA ILE A 305 -5.27 -3.41 8.86
C ILE A 305 -5.67 -3.64 10.31
N ASP A 306 -5.39 -2.66 11.16
CA ASP A 306 -5.89 -2.60 12.51
C ASP A 306 -5.98 -1.14 12.96
N PRO A 307 -7.18 -0.55 13.02
CA PRO A 307 -7.32 0.82 13.45
C PRO A 307 -6.83 0.99 14.88
N GLN A 308 -6.87 -0.04 15.75
CA GLN A 308 -6.48 0.06 17.15
C GLN A 308 -5.00 0.44 17.34
N LEU A 309 -4.15 0.10 16.37
CA LEU A 309 -2.72 0.43 16.37
C LEU A 309 -2.44 1.91 16.05
N ASN A 310 -3.41 2.66 15.51
CA ASN A 310 -3.26 4.08 15.17
C ASN A 310 -3.53 4.95 16.41
N ILE A 311 -2.48 5.27 17.17
CA ILE A 311 -2.49 6.03 18.41
C ILE A 311 -2.32 7.53 18.16
N ASP A 312 -1.40 7.91 17.27
CA ASP A 312 -1.04 9.30 17.00
C ASP A 312 -1.75 9.81 15.74
N PRO A 313 -2.70 10.75 15.86
CA PRO A 313 -3.47 11.23 14.72
C PRO A 313 -2.66 12.15 13.78
N THR A 314 -1.43 12.50 14.15
CA THR A 314 -0.63 13.53 13.45
C THR A 314 0.58 12.97 12.69
N SER A 315 1.02 11.74 13.00
CA SER A 315 2.22 11.13 12.44
C SER A 315 2.06 9.62 12.31
N GLU A 316 2.79 9.01 11.38
CA GLU A 316 2.78 7.56 11.21
C GLU A 316 3.24 6.82 12.47
N ASP A 317 2.45 5.86 12.92
CA ASP A 317 2.81 4.97 14.03
C ASP A 317 3.65 3.78 13.57
N SER A 318 4.56 3.32 14.43
CA SER A 318 5.32 2.10 14.21
C SER A 318 5.16 1.13 15.37
N TRP A 319 5.03 -0.14 15.04
CA TRP A 319 4.90 -1.23 16.00
C TRP A 319 5.91 -2.31 15.65
N THR A 320 6.62 -2.80 16.67
CA THR A 320 7.65 -3.82 16.50
C THR A 320 7.37 -4.98 17.44
N TRP A 321 7.38 -6.19 16.89
CA TRP A 321 7.20 -7.44 17.59
C TRP A 321 8.49 -8.25 17.63
N GLY A 322 8.65 -9.02 18.71
CA GLY A 322 9.39 -10.27 18.65
C GLY A 322 8.39 -11.39 18.43
N ILE A 323 8.35 -11.99 17.24
CA ILE A 323 7.28 -12.91 16.82
C ILE A 323 7.42 -14.33 17.37
N SER A 324 8.51 -14.67 18.05
CA SER A 324 8.70 -16.02 18.59
C SER A 324 7.58 -16.39 19.59
N PRO A 325 6.94 -17.57 19.45
CA PRO A 325 5.88 -17.99 20.36
C PRO A 325 6.34 -18.21 21.81
N ILE A 326 7.65 -18.40 22.02
CA ILE A 326 8.26 -18.65 23.33
C ILE A 326 8.70 -17.34 24.00
N ASN A 327 9.00 -16.32 23.20
CA ASN A 327 9.43 -15.00 23.67
C ASN A 327 8.72 -13.90 22.90
N ASN A 328 7.39 -13.88 23.00
CA ASN A 328 6.59 -12.91 22.29
C ASN A 328 6.66 -11.54 22.98
N THR A 329 6.92 -10.51 22.20
CA THR A 329 7.04 -9.14 22.69
C THR A 329 6.41 -8.16 21.72
N LEU A 330 5.95 -7.02 22.23
CA LEU A 330 5.34 -5.93 21.45
C LEU A 330 5.83 -4.60 21.99
N TYR A 331 6.22 -3.70 21.09
CA TYR A 331 6.69 -2.37 21.41
C TYR A 331 6.07 -1.34 20.47
N TYR A 332 5.65 -0.22 21.03
CA TYR A 332 5.26 0.98 20.28
C TYR A 332 6.49 1.85 20.06
N MET A 333 6.67 2.34 18.83
CA MET A 333 7.75 3.26 18.46
C MET A 333 9.15 2.76 18.85
N ALA A 334 9.45 1.50 18.55
CA ALA A 334 10.83 1.02 18.62
C ALA A 334 11.73 1.80 17.65
N PHE A 335 11.18 2.14 16.48
CA PHE A 335 11.80 2.93 15.43
C PHE A 335 10.96 4.16 15.09
N ASP A 336 11.61 5.26 14.73
CA ASP A 336 10.95 6.45 14.21
C ASP A 336 10.42 6.25 12.78
N ARG A 337 9.72 7.25 12.23
CA ARG A 337 9.16 7.18 10.87
C ARG A 337 10.21 6.90 9.78
N ASN A 338 11.49 7.16 10.05
CA ASN A 338 12.61 6.97 9.12
C ASN A 338 13.40 5.68 9.41
N GLY A 339 12.87 4.79 10.25
CA GLY A 339 13.50 3.52 10.61
C GLY A 339 14.71 3.64 11.54
N LYS A 340 14.94 4.81 12.16
CA LYS A 340 16.01 5.00 13.14
C LYS A 340 15.53 4.56 14.53
N PRO A 341 16.41 4.00 15.38
CA PRO A 341 16.03 3.64 16.75
C PRO A 341 15.44 4.83 17.51
N ASP A 342 14.20 4.67 17.99
CA ASP A 342 13.53 5.63 18.87
C ASP A 342 13.56 5.14 20.32
N ALA A 343 12.82 4.07 20.63
CA ALA A 343 12.88 3.38 21.92
C ALA A 343 13.90 2.23 21.95
N ASP A 344 14.23 1.62 20.81
CA ASP A 344 15.13 0.46 20.73
C ASP A 344 16.50 0.73 21.35
N GLY A 345 16.99 -0.20 22.17
CA GLY A 345 18.25 -0.07 22.92
C GLY A 345 18.19 0.83 24.16
N THR A 346 17.03 1.39 24.50
CA THR A 346 16.83 2.22 25.70
C THR A 346 15.89 1.55 26.69
N LEU A 347 15.79 2.11 27.91
CA LEU A 347 14.78 1.70 28.89
C LEU A 347 13.34 1.98 28.42
N ALA A 348 13.13 2.80 27.39
CA ALA A 348 11.80 3.08 26.86
C ALA A 348 11.17 1.89 26.12
N MET A 349 11.96 0.88 25.76
CA MET A 349 11.51 -0.34 25.06
C MET A 349 10.71 -1.26 26.01
N GLN A 350 9.50 -0.83 26.37
CA GLN A 350 8.64 -1.48 27.35
C GLN A 350 7.70 -2.49 26.66
N ASN A 351 7.76 -3.75 27.07
CA ASN A 351 6.96 -4.81 26.45
C ASN A 351 5.48 -4.66 26.82
N LEU A 352 4.63 -4.53 25.81
CA LEU A 352 3.21 -4.26 25.94
C LEU A 352 2.33 -5.53 25.99
N ILE A 353 2.87 -6.72 25.73
CA ILE A 353 2.09 -7.98 25.71
C ILE A 353 1.31 -8.20 27.01
N GLY A 354 1.92 -7.95 28.17
CA GLY A 354 1.24 -8.06 29.47
C GLY A 354 0.18 -7.00 29.75
N ASN A 355 0.11 -5.95 28.92
CA ASN A 355 -0.78 -4.80 29.08
C ASN A 355 -1.93 -4.78 28.06
N LEU A 356 -1.98 -5.72 27.10
CA LEU A 356 -2.96 -5.72 26.00
C LEU A 356 -4.42 -5.65 26.49
N THR A 357 -4.77 -6.37 27.56
CA THR A 357 -6.13 -6.29 28.14
C THR A 357 -6.45 -4.90 28.68
N ALA A 358 -5.48 -4.25 29.34
CA ALA A 358 -5.65 -2.91 29.90
C ALA A 358 -5.74 -1.83 28.82
N LEU A 359 -5.08 -2.06 27.67
CA LEU A 359 -5.09 -1.20 26.48
C LEU A 359 -6.22 -1.54 25.49
N MET A 360 -7.22 -2.32 25.93
CA MET A 360 -8.36 -2.81 25.15
C MET A 360 -8.04 -3.72 23.95
N PHE A 361 -6.78 -4.10 23.72
CA PHE A 361 -6.41 -5.04 22.65
C PHE A 361 -6.92 -6.46 22.94
N ASN A 362 -6.87 -6.92 24.19
CA ASN A 362 -7.16 -8.32 24.56
C ASN A 362 -6.29 -9.31 23.75
N HIS A 363 -6.88 -10.10 22.85
CA HIS A 363 -6.17 -11.02 21.95
C HIS A 363 -5.62 -10.32 20.69
N ASN A 364 -6.05 -9.09 20.42
CA ASN A 364 -5.49 -8.23 19.38
C ASN A 364 -4.07 -7.77 19.78
N GLY A 365 -3.26 -7.30 18.82
CA GLY A 365 -1.94 -6.74 19.09
C GLY A 365 -0.81 -7.76 19.35
N ALA A 366 -1.10 -9.05 19.60
CA ALA A 366 -0.08 -10.08 19.66
C ALA A 366 0.13 -10.73 18.29
N LEU A 367 1.34 -10.58 17.73
CA LEU A 367 1.78 -11.27 16.51
C LEU A 367 2.74 -12.41 16.87
N THR A 368 2.43 -13.63 16.45
CA THR A 368 3.34 -14.78 16.61
C THR A 368 3.62 -15.45 15.28
N GLY A 369 4.81 -16.02 15.11
CA GLY A 369 5.20 -16.79 13.93
C GLY A 369 5.60 -18.21 14.32
N TYR A 370 5.12 -19.21 13.60
CA TYR A 370 5.52 -20.60 13.80
C TYR A 370 5.85 -21.29 12.47
N LEU A 371 6.73 -22.28 12.57
CA LEU A 371 7.25 -23.06 11.44
C LEU A 371 6.74 -24.49 11.58
N PRO A 372 5.65 -24.89 10.89
CA PRO A 372 5.04 -26.22 11.04
C PRO A 372 6.02 -27.37 10.76
N GLN A 373 6.92 -27.16 9.79
CA GLN A 373 7.92 -28.15 9.39
C GLN A 373 9.23 -28.05 10.20
N GLY A 374 9.35 -27.10 11.13
CA GLY A 374 10.58 -26.87 11.92
C GLY A 374 11.78 -26.37 11.11
N VAL A 375 11.57 -25.95 9.86
CA VAL A 375 12.60 -25.39 8.97
C VAL A 375 12.45 -23.88 8.93
N VAL A 376 13.56 -23.15 9.10
CA VAL A 376 13.59 -21.69 8.94
C VAL A 376 13.50 -21.36 7.46
N ILE A 377 12.47 -20.58 7.09
CA ILE A 377 12.22 -20.20 5.69
C ILE A 377 12.06 -18.70 5.51
N THR A 378 11.97 -17.95 6.60
CA THR A 378 11.82 -16.50 6.61
C THR A 378 13.00 -15.87 7.32
N GLU A 379 13.46 -14.74 6.82
CA GLU A 379 14.53 -13.95 7.41
C GLU A 379 14.07 -12.50 7.55
N SER A 380 14.17 -11.94 8.77
CA SER A 380 14.01 -10.50 8.96
C SER A 380 15.21 -9.76 8.34
N GLN A 381 15.01 -8.54 7.87
CA GLN A 381 16.05 -7.70 7.27
C GLN A 381 15.82 -6.22 7.52
N SER A 382 16.88 -5.42 7.38
CA SER A 382 16.80 -3.96 7.48
C SER A 382 16.15 -3.37 6.24
N ASN A 383 15.38 -2.30 6.43
CA ASN A 383 14.77 -1.49 5.37
C ASN A 383 14.58 -0.05 5.87
N GLY A 384 13.83 0.77 5.15
CA GLY A 384 13.52 2.15 5.53
C GLY A 384 12.58 2.32 6.74
N ILE A 385 12.04 1.24 7.32
CA ILE A 385 11.14 1.29 8.49
C ILE A 385 11.78 0.70 9.75
N GLN A 386 12.88 -0.04 9.62
CA GLN A 386 13.65 -0.56 10.74
C GLN A 386 15.11 -0.83 10.39
N THR A 387 15.98 -0.65 11.38
CA THR A 387 17.41 -0.96 11.26
C THR A 387 17.76 -2.19 12.10
N LEU A 388 18.17 -3.27 11.44
CA LEU A 388 18.65 -4.49 12.07
C LEU A 388 20.16 -4.68 11.87
N PHE A 389 20.75 -5.51 12.73
CA PHE A 389 22.13 -5.97 12.62
C PHE A 389 22.24 -7.46 12.97
N LYS A 390 23.34 -8.10 12.58
CA LYS A 390 23.56 -9.53 12.87
C LYS A 390 24.04 -9.74 14.30
N ASP A 391 23.52 -10.77 14.95
CA ASP A 391 24.05 -11.29 16.20
C ASP A 391 25.23 -12.27 15.96
N ASN A 392 25.79 -12.81 17.04
CA ASN A 392 26.92 -13.75 16.97
C ASN A 392 26.59 -15.07 16.25
N ASN A 393 25.29 -15.39 16.10
CA ASN A 393 24.80 -16.56 15.36
C ASN A 393 24.41 -16.21 13.91
N GLY A 394 24.63 -14.97 13.49
CA GLY A 394 24.29 -14.49 12.15
C GLY A 394 22.81 -14.14 11.95
N LEU A 395 21.99 -14.17 13.01
CA LEU A 395 20.57 -13.84 12.95
C LEU A 395 20.37 -12.32 13.05
N MET A 396 19.41 -11.80 12.29
CA MET A 396 19.08 -10.36 12.32
C MET A 396 18.32 -10.02 13.60
N ARG A 397 18.75 -8.95 14.27
CA ARG A 397 18.24 -8.51 15.57
C ARG A 397 18.13 -6.99 15.66
N THR A 398 17.38 -6.51 16.64
CA THR A 398 17.46 -5.10 17.10
C THR A 398 18.38 -5.00 18.32
N ASN A 399 18.54 -3.82 18.90
CA ASN A 399 19.24 -3.69 20.18
C ASN A 399 18.51 -4.42 21.31
N SER A 400 17.17 -4.39 21.31
CA SER A 400 16.34 -4.95 22.37
C SER A 400 15.72 -6.32 22.06
N ILE A 401 15.51 -6.67 20.79
CA ILE A 401 14.89 -7.93 20.36
C ILE A 401 15.97 -8.86 19.80
N SER A 402 16.08 -10.07 20.34
CA SER A 402 17.06 -11.06 19.88
C SER A 402 16.69 -11.63 18.50
N GLY A 403 17.69 -12.10 17.73
CA GLY A 403 17.44 -12.70 16.43
C GLY A 403 16.63 -13.99 16.49
N LEU A 404 16.71 -14.73 17.60
CA LEU A 404 15.84 -15.88 17.87
C LEU A 404 14.37 -15.52 18.09
N SER A 405 14.09 -14.25 18.45
CA SER A 405 12.73 -13.77 18.61
C SER A 405 12.10 -13.34 17.29
N GLY A 406 12.91 -13.08 16.24
CA GLY A 406 12.46 -12.57 14.96
C GLY A 406 11.84 -11.18 15.08
N PRO A 407 12.63 -10.10 14.96
CA PRO A 407 12.07 -8.76 14.86
C PRO A 407 11.12 -8.67 13.66
N PHE A 408 9.94 -8.12 13.89
CA PHE A 408 9.00 -7.77 12.83
C PHE A 408 8.49 -6.36 13.09
N THR A 409 8.61 -5.44 12.16
CA THR A 409 8.15 -4.05 12.29
C THR A 409 7.14 -3.74 11.22
N THR A 410 6.06 -3.07 11.62
CA THR A 410 5.14 -2.42 10.68
C THR A 410 5.09 -0.94 10.97
N ARG A 411 4.94 -0.14 9.93
CA ARG A 411 4.74 1.30 10.01
C ARG A 411 3.46 1.68 9.28
N GLU A 412 2.71 2.59 9.87
CA GLU A 412 1.53 3.15 9.22
C GLU A 412 1.89 3.73 7.85
N ILE A 413 1.07 3.45 6.83
CA ILE A 413 1.39 3.86 5.45
C ILE A 413 1.26 5.38 5.24
N GLN A 414 0.40 6.02 6.03
CA GLN A 414 0.18 7.46 6.10
C GLN A 414 -0.32 7.78 7.52
N PRO A 415 -0.17 9.03 8.00
CA PRO A 415 -0.67 9.38 9.32
C PRO A 415 -2.17 9.08 9.45
N ASN A 416 -2.53 8.41 10.53
CA ASN A 416 -3.89 8.24 11.03
C ASN A 416 -4.84 7.33 10.21
N VAL A 417 -4.34 6.57 9.24
CA VAL A 417 -5.16 5.70 8.38
C VAL A 417 -5.49 4.33 8.96
N GLY A 418 -4.79 3.85 10.00
CA GLY A 418 -5.03 2.52 10.60
C GLY A 418 -4.62 1.33 9.72
N ILE A 419 -3.76 1.56 8.73
CA ILE A 419 -3.22 0.55 7.82
C ILE A 419 -1.69 0.62 7.90
N PHE A 420 -1.06 -0.51 8.19
CA PHE A 420 0.35 -0.62 8.48
C PHE A 420 1.05 -1.54 7.49
N ALA A 421 2.14 -1.07 6.88
CA ALA A 421 2.95 -1.86 5.98
C ALA A 421 4.19 -2.40 6.70
N ASN A 422 4.62 -3.61 6.34
CA ASN A 422 5.92 -4.14 6.75
C ASN A 422 7.05 -3.80 5.76
N TYR A 423 6.80 -2.95 4.78
CA TYR A 423 7.74 -2.56 3.74
C TYR A 423 7.96 -1.04 3.72
N ASP A 424 9.09 -0.62 3.17
CA ASP A 424 9.42 0.80 3.03
C ASP A 424 8.95 1.40 1.70
N ASP A 425 9.17 2.70 1.51
CA ASP A 425 8.77 3.44 0.31
C ASP A 425 9.50 2.95 -0.96
N GLY A 426 10.59 2.19 -0.79
CA GLY A 426 11.31 1.51 -1.87
C GLY A 426 10.79 0.11 -2.20
N GLY A 427 9.79 -0.37 -1.44
CA GLY A 427 9.21 -1.70 -1.57
C GLY A 427 10.05 -2.82 -0.93
N ILE A 428 11.04 -2.52 -0.10
CA ILE A 428 11.83 -3.54 0.59
C ILE A 428 11.07 -3.97 1.86
N ALA A 429 10.70 -5.25 1.94
CA ALA A 429 9.98 -5.76 3.09
C ALA A 429 10.93 -6.04 4.26
N ASP A 430 10.39 -5.95 5.46
CA ASP A 430 11.05 -6.34 6.70
C ASP A 430 11.35 -7.85 6.71
N VAL A 431 10.52 -8.68 6.08
CA VAL A 431 10.76 -10.13 5.99
C VAL A 431 10.84 -10.58 4.54
N LYS A 432 11.82 -11.43 4.25
CA LYS A 432 11.94 -12.16 2.98
C LYS A 432 11.96 -13.66 3.19
N ILE A 433 11.73 -14.40 2.11
CA ILE A 433 12.00 -15.84 2.06
C ILE A 433 13.52 -16.05 2.00
N ALA A 434 14.04 -16.96 2.83
CA ALA A 434 15.44 -17.35 2.82
C ALA A 434 15.85 -17.85 1.42
N ASP A 435 17.05 -17.49 0.97
CA ASP A 435 17.50 -17.77 -0.40
C ASP A 435 17.60 -19.29 -0.71
N ASN A 436 17.71 -20.11 0.33
CA ASN A 436 17.78 -21.58 0.26
C ASN A 436 16.53 -22.28 0.85
N ALA A 437 15.42 -21.56 1.03
CA ALA A 437 14.19 -22.11 1.60
C ALA A 437 13.68 -23.31 0.76
N PRO A 438 13.46 -24.50 1.37
CA PRO A 438 12.97 -25.65 0.63
C PRO A 438 11.55 -25.43 0.09
N ARG A 439 11.25 -25.96 -1.11
CA ARG A 439 9.90 -25.96 -1.67
C ARG A 439 8.91 -26.65 -0.72
N ASP A 440 7.65 -26.21 -0.77
CA ASP A 440 6.48 -26.80 -0.06
C ASP A 440 6.62 -26.76 1.47
N THR A 441 7.38 -25.78 1.94
CA THR A 441 7.48 -25.38 3.34
C THR A 441 6.68 -24.10 3.58
N SER A 442 6.33 -23.86 4.83
CA SER A 442 5.46 -22.74 5.19
C SER A 442 5.85 -22.10 6.51
N ALA A 443 5.58 -20.81 6.64
CA ALA A 443 5.59 -20.10 7.90
C ALA A 443 4.16 -19.63 8.14
N ILE A 444 3.70 -19.74 9.38
CA ILE A 444 2.35 -19.33 9.74
C ILE A 444 2.46 -18.23 10.78
N PHE A 445 1.88 -17.08 10.47
CA PHE A 445 1.78 -15.92 11.34
C PHE A 445 0.38 -15.87 11.92
N SER A 446 0.26 -15.71 13.23
CA SER A 446 -1.02 -15.57 13.92
C SER A 446 -1.14 -14.17 14.52
N TYR A 447 -2.22 -13.48 14.17
CA TYR A 447 -2.55 -12.14 14.67
C TYR A 447 -4.06 -12.01 14.84
N ASN A 448 -4.50 -11.49 15.99
CA ASN A 448 -5.93 -11.36 16.34
C ASN A 448 -6.72 -12.65 16.10
N ASP A 449 -6.19 -13.77 16.61
CA ASP A 449 -6.73 -15.13 16.47
C ASP A 449 -6.93 -15.63 15.02
N LYS A 450 -6.36 -14.95 14.02
CA LYS A 450 -6.33 -15.36 12.62
C LYS A 450 -4.94 -15.83 12.23
N SER A 451 -4.87 -16.91 11.46
CA SER A 451 -3.62 -17.44 10.91
C SER A 451 -3.44 -17.09 9.44
N TYR A 452 -2.25 -16.62 9.08
CA TYR A 452 -1.83 -16.24 7.74
C TYR A 452 -0.66 -17.12 7.33
N THR A 453 -0.77 -17.76 6.17
CA THR A 453 0.25 -18.71 5.69
C THR A 453 1.10 -18.07 4.60
N VAL A 454 2.41 -18.04 4.83
CA VAL A 454 3.42 -17.79 3.81
C VAL A 454 3.91 -19.14 3.31
N MET A 455 3.73 -19.42 2.03
CA MET A 455 4.11 -20.69 1.42
C MET A 455 5.25 -20.51 0.42
N VAL A 456 6.26 -21.39 0.51
CA VAL A 456 7.37 -21.40 -0.45
C VAL A 456 7.01 -22.27 -1.64
N LYS A 457 6.94 -21.67 -2.83
CA LYS A 457 6.78 -22.36 -4.10
C LYS A 457 7.78 -21.85 -5.10
N TYR A 458 8.26 -22.72 -5.99
CA TYR A 458 9.06 -22.23 -7.11
C TYR A 458 8.15 -22.11 -8.32
N HIS A 459 8.23 -20.94 -8.96
CA HIS A 459 7.51 -20.65 -10.19
C HIS A 459 8.43 -20.89 -11.38
N ASP A 460 7.87 -21.47 -12.43
CA ASP A 460 8.51 -21.47 -13.74
C ASP A 460 8.00 -20.23 -14.50
N ALA A 461 8.91 -19.35 -14.92
CA ALA A 461 8.53 -18.22 -15.76
C ALA A 461 8.15 -18.72 -17.16
N LYS A 462 6.92 -18.46 -17.60
CA LYS A 462 6.47 -18.78 -18.96
C LYS A 462 6.62 -17.57 -19.87
N LEU A 463 7.74 -17.49 -20.59
CA LEU A 463 7.92 -16.49 -21.65
C LEU A 463 7.21 -16.95 -22.93
N THR A 464 6.22 -16.20 -23.39
CA THR A 464 5.58 -16.44 -24.70
C THR A 464 6.17 -15.47 -25.71
N MET A 465 7.08 -15.95 -26.55
CA MET A 465 7.63 -15.17 -27.67
C MET A 465 6.78 -15.43 -28.92
N ASN A 466 5.91 -14.49 -29.29
CA ASN A 466 5.28 -14.53 -30.61
C ASN A 466 6.29 -13.99 -31.64
N ARG A 467 6.78 -14.86 -32.52
CA ARG A 467 7.63 -14.47 -33.65
C ARG A 467 6.72 -14.00 -34.80
N PRO A 468 6.93 -12.82 -35.41
CA PRO A 468 6.27 -12.49 -36.67
C PRO A 468 6.71 -13.49 -37.75
N LEU A 469 5.75 -14.03 -38.50
CA LEU A 469 6.00 -14.97 -39.59
C LEU A 469 6.11 -14.18 -40.89
N VAL A 470 7.28 -14.19 -41.52
CA VAL A 470 7.47 -13.58 -42.85
C VAL A 470 7.22 -14.63 -43.91
N GLU A 471 6.30 -14.37 -44.83
CA GLU A 471 5.95 -15.24 -45.95
C GLU A 471 6.25 -14.56 -47.28
N THR A 472 6.74 -15.32 -48.27
CA THR A 472 7.07 -14.78 -49.59
C THR A 472 6.06 -15.23 -50.64
N ILE A 473 5.46 -14.27 -51.33
CA ILE A 473 4.56 -14.49 -52.47
C ILE A 473 5.35 -14.22 -53.76
N SER A 474 5.40 -15.20 -54.65
CA SER A 474 6.09 -15.06 -55.94
C SER A 474 5.32 -15.68 -57.10
N GLY A 475 5.79 -15.48 -58.31
CA GLY A 475 5.17 -16.05 -59.50
C GLY A 475 5.81 -15.56 -60.78
N THR A 476 5.21 -15.94 -61.91
CA THR A 476 5.65 -15.51 -63.23
C THR A 476 4.49 -14.99 -64.08
N VAL A 477 4.77 -13.96 -64.87
CA VAL A 477 3.88 -13.41 -65.90
C VAL A 477 4.47 -13.67 -67.28
N GLY A 478 3.61 -14.04 -68.24
CA GLY A 478 4.02 -14.19 -69.64
C GLY A 478 4.09 -12.84 -70.35
N ASN A 479 5.07 -12.66 -71.25
CA ASN A 479 5.31 -11.43 -72.01
C ASN A 479 5.47 -10.17 -71.12
N PRO A 480 6.49 -10.10 -70.27
CA PRO A 480 6.68 -8.95 -69.37
C PRO A 480 6.96 -7.66 -70.15
N VAL A 481 6.28 -6.58 -69.75
CA VAL A 481 6.46 -5.22 -70.33
C VAL A 481 6.96 -4.24 -69.25
N GLY A 482 7.58 -4.77 -68.18
CA GLY A 482 7.99 -4.01 -66.99
C GLY A 482 6.81 -3.62 -66.07
N GLY A 483 7.11 -3.04 -64.89
CA GLY A 483 6.11 -2.62 -63.90
C GLY A 483 5.99 -3.58 -62.70
N TYR A 484 4.84 -3.56 -62.02
CA TYR A 484 4.59 -4.36 -60.82
C TYR A 484 3.29 -5.17 -60.93
N VAL A 485 3.26 -6.32 -60.27
CA VAL A 485 2.04 -7.08 -59.97
C VAL A 485 1.40 -6.48 -58.72
N VAL A 486 0.11 -6.17 -58.78
CA VAL A 486 -0.69 -5.79 -57.62
C VAL A 486 -1.29 -7.06 -57.02
N LEU A 487 -0.82 -7.44 -55.83
CA LEU A 487 -1.38 -8.53 -55.05
C LEU A 487 -2.39 -7.97 -54.06
N THR A 488 -3.64 -8.42 -54.15
CA THR A 488 -4.67 -8.13 -53.15
C THR A 488 -4.86 -9.36 -52.26
N ILE A 489 -4.64 -9.18 -50.97
CA ILE A 489 -4.76 -10.21 -49.94
C ILE A 489 -6.05 -9.92 -49.16
N VAL A 490 -7.01 -10.83 -49.24
CA VAL A 490 -8.23 -10.80 -48.44
C VAL A 490 -8.02 -11.64 -47.19
N LYS A 491 -8.15 -11.00 -46.03
CA LYS A 491 -8.03 -11.65 -44.72
C LYS A 491 -9.34 -12.39 -44.35
N PRO A 492 -9.32 -13.30 -43.36
CA PRO A 492 -10.51 -14.00 -42.87
C PRO A 492 -11.65 -13.08 -42.40
N ASP A 493 -11.32 -11.88 -41.93
CA ASP A 493 -12.29 -10.85 -41.49
C ASP A 493 -12.83 -9.97 -42.65
N ASN A 494 -12.53 -10.34 -43.89
CA ASN A 494 -12.84 -9.60 -45.13
C ASN A 494 -12.10 -8.27 -45.32
N THR A 495 -11.17 -7.90 -44.45
CA THR A 495 -10.28 -6.75 -44.71
C THR A 495 -9.28 -7.08 -45.82
N LYS A 496 -8.82 -6.05 -46.53
CA LYS A 496 -7.96 -6.21 -47.71
C LYS A 496 -6.64 -5.47 -47.54
N VAL A 497 -5.54 -6.13 -47.87
CA VAL A 497 -4.20 -5.53 -47.95
C VAL A 497 -3.72 -5.62 -49.40
N ARG A 498 -3.10 -4.55 -49.90
CA ARG A 498 -2.49 -4.52 -51.23
C ARG A 498 -0.98 -4.43 -51.11
N VAL A 499 -0.28 -5.27 -51.86
CA VAL A 499 1.18 -5.30 -51.93
C VAL A 499 1.59 -5.31 -53.39
N ASN A 500 2.58 -4.50 -53.74
CA ASN A 500 3.14 -4.49 -55.08
C ASN A 500 4.41 -5.37 -55.11
N ALA A 501 4.57 -6.14 -56.18
CA ALA A 501 5.77 -6.93 -56.45
C ALA A 501 6.33 -6.56 -57.81
N ASP A 502 7.57 -6.07 -57.86
CA ASP A 502 8.20 -5.69 -59.12
C ASP A 502 8.41 -6.90 -60.03
N VAL A 503 8.13 -6.72 -61.32
CA VAL A 503 8.30 -7.76 -62.35
C VAL A 503 9.67 -7.58 -63.00
N THR A 504 10.47 -8.64 -62.98
CA THR A 504 11.77 -8.69 -63.66
C THR A 504 11.62 -8.75 -65.17
N ASP A 505 12.69 -8.45 -65.92
CA ASP A 505 12.72 -8.59 -67.38
C ASP A 505 12.45 -10.02 -67.87
N SER A 506 12.68 -11.02 -67.00
CA SER A 506 12.37 -12.43 -67.23
C SER A 506 10.92 -12.82 -66.89
N GLY A 507 10.12 -11.88 -66.39
CA GLY A 507 8.71 -12.07 -66.04
C GLY A 507 8.47 -12.66 -64.66
N SER A 508 9.49 -12.78 -63.80
CA SER A 508 9.32 -13.23 -62.42
C SER A 508 8.98 -12.06 -61.50
N PHE A 509 8.20 -12.31 -60.44
CA PHE A 509 7.99 -11.34 -59.36
C PHE A 509 8.06 -12.04 -58.00
N SER A 510 8.43 -11.28 -56.97
CA SER A 510 8.45 -11.76 -55.58
C SER A 510 8.26 -10.59 -54.61
N THR A 511 7.51 -10.80 -53.54
CA THR A 511 7.38 -9.85 -52.43
C THR A 511 7.13 -10.59 -51.12
N SER A 512 7.48 -9.97 -50.00
CA SER A 512 7.31 -10.56 -48.67
C SER A 512 6.15 -9.89 -47.93
N ILE A 513 5.41 -10.68 -47.16
CA ILE A 513 4.40 -10.21 -46.21
C ILE A 513 4.81 -10.62 -44.80
N THR A 514 4.63 -9.71 -43.84
CA THR A 514 4.86 -10.01 -42.42
C THR A 514 3.52 -10.25 -41.75
N LEU A 515 3.30 -11.46 -41.26
CA LEU A 515 2.16 -11.85 -40.45
C LEU A 515 2.52 -11.64 -38.97
N ASP A 516 1.85 -10.69 -38.33
CA ASP A 516 1.97 -10.39 -36.91
C ASP A 516 0.65 -10.65 -36.17
N ASN A 517 0.57 -10.28 -34.88
CA ASN A 517 -0.62 -10.49 -34.05
C ASN A 517 -1.88 -9.74 -34.53
N SER A 518 -1.78 -8.82 -35.50
CA SER A 518 -2.93 -8.13 -36.13
C SER A 518 -3.58 -8.93 -37.27
N TYR A 519 -3.01 -10.08 -37.64
CA TYR A 519 -3.53 -10.96 -38.69
C TYR A 519 -4.33 -12.12 -38.06
N PRO A 520 -5.66 -12.18 -38.25
CA PRO A 520 -6.48 -13.24 -37.63
C PRO A 520 -6.17 -14.62 -38.22
N SER A 521 -6.24 -15.66 -37.39
CA SER A 521 -6.18 -17.05 -37.87
C SER A 521 -7.34 -17.33 -38.84
N GLY A 522 -7.06 -18.06 -39.92
CA GLY A 522 -8.06 -18.45 -40.92
C GLY A 522 -7.51 -18.54 -42.34
N LYS A 523 -8.44 -18.63 -43.31
CA LYS A 523 -8.13 -18.72 -44.73
C LYS A 523 -7.90 -17.33 -45.33
N TYR A 524 -6.73 -17.13 -45.92
CA TYR A 524 -6.36 -15.93 -46.68
C TYR A 524 -6.47 -16.23 -48.17
N VAL A 525 -6.99 -15.28 -48.95
CA VAL A 525 -7.08 -15.39 -50.41
C VAL A 525 -6.22 -14.30 -51.04
N VAL A 526 -5.33 -14.68 -51.95
CA VAL A 526 -4.46 -13.76 -52.68
C VAL A 526 -4.85 -13.77 -54.14
N SER A 527 -5.17 -12.61 -54.69
CA SER A 527 -5.42 -12.39 -56.12
C SER A 527 -4.35 -11.48 -56.71
N GLY A 528 -3.76 -11.85 -57.84
CA GLY A 528 -2.77 -11.03 -58.53
C GLY A 528 -3.33 -10.37 -59.79
N ASN A 529 -2.99 -9.11 -60.02
CA ASN A 529 -3.30 -8.41 -61.27
C ASN A 529 -2.03 -7.76 -61.84
N TYR A 530 -1.83 -7.89 -63.15
CA TYR A 530 -0.73 -7.26 -63.88
C TYR A 530 -1.26 -6.61 -65.15
N GLN A 531 -1.15 -5.27 -65.25
CA GLN A 531 -1.62 -4.48 -66.41
C GLN A 531 -3.06 -4.85 -66.83
N ASP A 532 -3.97 -4.85 -65.85
CA ASP A 532 -5.39 -5.20 -66.01
C ASP A 532 -5.67 -6.68 -66.36
N MET A 533 -4.64 -7.53 -66.45
CA MET A 533 -4.81 -8.99 -66.56
C MET A 533 -4.88 -9.65 -65.18
N ASP A 534 -5.91 -10.47 -64.97
CA ASP A 534 -6.04 -11.32 -63.78
C ASP A 534 -5.09 -12.52 -63.87
N LEU A 535 -4.18 -12.63 -62.90
CA LEU A 535 -3.22 -13.74 -62.77
C LEU A 535 -3.82 -14.94 -62.02
N GLY A 536 -5.06 -14.82 -61.55
CA GLY A 536 -5.76 -15.83 -60.79
C GLY A 536 -5.62 -15.68 -59.28
N GLN A 537 -6.13 -16.68 -58.56
CA GLN A 537 -6.22 -16.67 -57.11
C GLN A 537 -5.58 -17.91 -56.50
N ILE A 538 -4.90 -17.71 -55.37
CA ILE A 538 -4.42 -18.78 -54.49
C ILE A 538 -4.91 -18.52 -53.07
N PHE A 539 -4.77 -19.51 -52.20
CA PHE A 539 -5.08 -19.35 -50.79
C PHE A 539 -4.01 -20.00 -49.92
N PHE A 540 -3.86 -19.46 -48.71
CA PHE A 540 -3.08 -20.08 -47.63
C PHE A 540 -3.86 -19.99 -46.32
N ILE A 541 -3.48 -20.80 -45.33
CA ILE A 541 -4.17 -20.86 -44.03
C ILE A 541 -3.16 -20.48 -42.94
N VAL A 542 -3.50 -19.47 -42.15
CA VAL A 542 -2.80 -19.14 -40.91
C VAL A 542 -3.55 -19.82 -39.77
N LYS A 543 -2.88 -20.61 -38.95
CA LYS A 543 -3.48 -21.30 -37.81
C LYS A 543 -3.07 -20.63 -36.52
#